data_AF-X1JI08-F1
#
_entry.id   AF-X1JI08-F1
#
_cell.length_a   1.000
_cell.length_b   1.000
_cell.length_c   1.000
_cell.angle_alpha   90.00
_cell.angle_beta   90.00
_cell.angle_gamma   90.00
#
_symmetry.space_group_name_H-M   'P 1'
#
loop_
_entity.id
_entity.type
_entity.pdbx_description
1 polymer ?
#
loop_
_entity_poly.entity_id
_entity_poly.type
_entity_poly.pdbx_seq_one_letter_code
_entity_poly.pdbx_strand_id
1 'polypeptide(L)'
;EGPMPQTRFVLRKAMELNLIPIVVINKIDRPNARPAEVLNEIYDLFIELGANDDQIDFPVIYTSARSGVSGFSAEDLEDDLEPLFSTILEHIPAPLVEYNAPLQLLVTNLNYDDYVGKIVVGLINRGKIEEGEIVSLIKQDKRKVLCKAIKLYLFEGLKRKEVKKAESGEIVAIAGISDANIGSYFSPSICLKITLGLDT
;
A
#
# COMPACT_ATOMS: atom_id res chain seq x y z
N GLU A 1 5.55 4.49 24.45
CA GLU A 1 5.74 3.04 24.75
C GLU A 1 7.04 2.58 24.13
N GLY A 2 7.23 2.82 22.83
CA GLY A 2 8.47 2.48 22.11
C GLY A 2 8.16 1.56 20.93
N PRO A 3 9.17 1.17 20.15
CA PRO A 3 9.01 0.14 19.14
C PRO A 3 8.66 -1.20 19.79
N MET A 4 7.60 -1.84 19.31
CA MET A 4 7.14 -3.11 19.86
C MET A 4 7.71 -4.30 19.07
N PRO A 5 7.99 -5.46 19.71
CA PRO A 5 8.52 -6.64 19.03
C PRO A 5 7.66 -7.12 17.86
N GLN A 6 6.33 -6.91 17.91
CA GLN A 6 5.42 -7.28 16.83
C GLN A 6 5.71 -6.50 15.54
N THR A 7 6.19 -5.26 15.64
CA THR A 7 6.48 -4.39 14.48
C THR A 7 7.76 -4.82 13.75
N ARG A 8 8.69 -5.47 14.47
CA ARG A 8 10.02 -5.83 13.95
C ARG A 8 9.96 -6.72 12.71
N PHE A 9 9.05 -7.69 12.67
CA PHE A 9 8.92 -8.59 11.52
C PHE A 9 8.48 -7.83 10.25
N VAL A 10 7.49 -6.95 10.39
CA VAL A 10 6.94 -6.16 9.28
C VAL A 10 7.97 -5.15 8.79
N LEU A 11 8.63 -4.46 9.70
CA LEU A 11 9.68 -3.50 9.37
C LEU A 11 10.83 -4.16 8.62
N ARG A 12 11.32 -5.31 9.10
CA ARG A 12 12.37 -6.08 8.39
C ARG A 12 11.97 -6.42 6.96
N LYS A 13 10.72 -6.85 6.72
CA LYS A 13 10.23 -7.15 5.37
C LYS A 13 10.13 -5.92 4.48
N ALA A 14 9.76 -4.77 5.03
CA ALA A 14 9.79 -3.51 4.28
C ALA A 14 11.23 -3.10 3.91
N MET A 15 12.18 -3.30 4.83
CA MET A 15 13.59 -2.99 4.60
C MET A 15 14.24 -3.91 3.57
N GLU A 16 13.91 -5.22 3.57
CA GLU A 16 14.33 -6.19 2.54
C GLU A 16 13.87 -5.76 1.12
N LEU A 17 12.77 -5.00 1.02
CA LEU A 17 12.25 -4.45 -0.23
C LEU A 17 12.85 -3.07 -0.57
N ASN A 18 13.86 -2.60 0.17
CA ASN A 18 14.48 -1.28 0.03
C ASN A 18 13.48 -0.12 0.10
N LEU A 19 12.39 -0.27 0.87
CA LEU A 19 11.43 0.81 1.09
C LEU A 19 12.01 1.83 2.08
N ILE A 20 11.73 3.11 1.84
CA ILE A 20 12.10 4.22 2.73
C ILE A 20 10.99 4.37 3.77
N PRO A 21 11.26 4.11 5.06
CA PRO A 21 10.28 4.27 6.11
C PRO A 21 10.13 5.75 6.51
N ILE A 22 8.91 6.15 6.88
CA ILE A 22 8.62 7.42 7.54
C ILE A 22 8.25 7.11 8.99
N VAL A 23 8.97 7.68 9.95
CA VAL A 23 8.76 7.40 11.37
C VAL A 23 7.81 8.43 11.98
N VAL A 24 6.69 7.95 12.51
CA VAL A 24 5.68 8.80 13.16
C VAL A 24 5.57 8.44 14.64
N ILE A 25 6.03 9.33 15.51
CA ILE A 25 5.95 9.21 16.97
C ILE A 25 4.65 9.87 17.44
N ASN A 26 3.64 9.05 17.69
CA ASN A 26 2.31 9.50 18.12
C ASN A 26 2.17 9.54 19.66
N LYS A 27 1.16 10.27 20.14
CA LYS A 27 0.74 10.43 21.54
C LYS A 27 1.72 11.21 22.41
N ILE A 28 2.35 12.23 21.83
CA ILE A 28 3.25 13.16 22.53
C ILE A 28 2.54 14.03 23.58
N ASP A 29 1.20 14.07 23.54
CA ASP A 29 0.34 14.75 24.54
C ASP A 29 0.31 14.07 25.90
N ARG A 30 0.83 12.83 26.01
CA ARG A 30 0.82 12.08 27.28
C ARG A 30 1.83 12.68 28.26
N PRO A 31 1.49 12.82 29.56
CA PRO A 31 2.40 13.39 30.55
C PRO A 31 3.68 12.56 30.77
N ASN A 32 3.64 11.27 30.45
CA ASN A 32 4.79 10.36 30.52
C ASN A 32 5.37 10.05 29.12
N ALA A 33 5.14 10.93 28.14
CA ALA A 33 5.73 10.78 26.82
C ALA A 33 7.25 10.98 26.89
N ARG A 34 7.98 10.10 26.20
CA ARG A 34 9.46 10.10 26.14
C ARG A 34 9.93 10.06 24.68
N PRO A 35 9.61 11.11 23.88
CA PRO A 35 9.81 11.10 22.43
C PRO A 35 11.28 10.90 22.03
N ALA A 36 12.22 11.56 22.70
CA ALA A 36 13.65 11.44 22.41
C ALA A 36 14.20 10.03 22.70
N GLU A 37 13.81 9.42 23.82
CA GLU A 37 14.21 8.05 24.15
C GLU A 37 13.63 7.04 23.15
N VAL A 38 12.37 7.21 22.77
CA VAL A 38 11.71 6.34 21.78
C VAL A 38 12.38 6.48 20.41
N LEU A 39 12.80 7.68 20.02
CA LEU A 39 13.53 7.87 18.77
C LEU A 39 14.86 7.12 18.79
N ASN A 40 15.62 7.18 19.88
CA ASN A 40 16.86 6.41 20.02
C ASN A 40 16.60 4.89 19.95
N GLU A 41 15.56 4.39 20.62
CA GLU A 41 15.15 2.98 20.53
C GLU A 41 14.80 2.57 19.09
N ILE A 42 14.24 3.48 18.28
CA ILE A 42 13.95 3.24 16.86
C ILE A 42 15.24 3.17 16.03
N TYR A 43 16.20 4.09 16.26
CA TYR A 43 17.51 4.02 15.61
C TYR A 43 18.23 2.71 15.92
N ASP A 44 18.26 2.29 17.18
CA ASP A 44 18.85 1.02 17.61
C ASP A 44 18.19 -0.17 16.88
N LEU A 45 16.85 -0.16 16.76
CA LEU A 45 16.11 -1.20 16.04
C LEU A 45 16.47 -1.23 14.55
N PHE A 46 16.63 -0.07 13.91
CA PHE A 46 16.99 0.02 12.49
C PHE A 46 18.39 -0.52 12.23
N ILE A 47 19.34 -0.19 13.11
CA ILE A 47 20.70 -0.73 13.07
C ILE A 47 20.69 -2.25 13.27
N GLU A 48 19.92 -2.75 14.25
CA GLU A 48 19.78 -4.19 14.51
C GLU A 48 19.18 -4.94 13.30
N LEU A 49 18.31 -4.29 12.55
CA LEU A 49 17.71 -4.85 11.33
C LEU A 49 18.59 -4.72 10.08
N GLY A 50 19.73 -4.01 10.17
CA GLY A 50 20.66 -3.83 9.06
C GLY A 50 20.23 -2.77 8.05
N ALA A 51 19.69 -1.64 8.52
CA ALA A 51 19.36 -0.49 7.67
C ALA A 51 20.57 -0.05 6.83
N ASN A 52 20.33 0.25 5.56
CA ASN A 52 21.31 0.95 4.72
C ASN A 52 21.31 2.46 5.03
N ASP A 53 22.25 3.21 4.46
CA ASP A 53 22.41 4.64 4.72
C ASP A 53 21.13 5.44 4.37
N ASP A 54 20.48 5.11 3.25
CA ASP A 54 19.23 5.78 2.84
C ASP A 54 18.06 5.50 3.79
N GLN A 55 18.07 4.32 4.44
CA GLN A 55 17.06 3.91 5.40
C GLN A 55 17.31 4.43 6.81
N ILE A 56 18.52 4.89 7.14
CA ILE A 56 18.84 5.44 8.46
C ILE A 56 18.50 6.94 8.56
N ASP A 57 18.48 7.64 7.43
CA ASP A 57 18.08 9.05 7.32
C ASP A 57 16.57 9.20 7.08
N PHE A 58 15.76 8.47 7.86
CA PHE A 58 14.31 8.53 7.75
C PHE A 58 13.75 9.84 8.31
N PRO A 59 12.73 10.44 7.68
CA PRO A 59 12.05 11.59 8.26
C PRO A 59 11.27 11.19 9.51
N VAL A 60 11.32 12.04 10.53
CA VAL A 60 10.66 11.84 11.83
C VAL A 60 9.58 12.90 12.02
N ILE A 61 8.37 12.43 12.29
CA ILE A 61 7.21 13.28 12.59
C ILE A 61 6.69 12.98 13.98
N TYR A 62 6.51 14.02 14.78
CA TYR A 62 5.87 13.96 16.09
C TYR A 62 4.41 14.36 15.93
N THR A 63 3.50 13.62 16.55
CA THR A 63 2.07 13.94 16.45
C THR A 63 1.31 13.61 17.74
N SER A 64 0.25 14.37 17.99
CA SER A 64 -0.86 13.96 18.85
C SER A 64 -2.12 13.87 18.01
N ALA A 65 -2.46 12.65 17.61
CA ALA A 65 -3.69 12.38 16.85
C ALA A 65 -4.96 12.77 17.62
N ARG A 66 -4.90 12.87 18.95
CA ARG A 66 -6.03 13.30 19.79
C ARG A 66 -6.30 14.79 19.64
N SER A 67 -5.24 15.59 19.65
CA SER A 67 -5.32 17.05 19.53
C SER A 67 -5.29 17.51 18.08
N GLY A 68 -4.95 16.62 17.14
CA GLY A 68 -4.85 16.94 15.72
C GLY A 68 -3.57 17.67 15.33
N VAL A 69 -2.54 17.65 16.18
CA VAL A 69 -1.30 18.42 16.02
C VAL A 69 -0.17 17.55 15.46
N SER A 70 0.74 18.13 14.70
CA SER A 70 1.95 17.46 14.21
C SER A 70 3.11 18.43 13.98
N GLY A 71 4.33 17.92 13.91
CA GLY A 71 5.51 18.73 13.63
C GLY A 71 6.78 17.90 13.52
N PHE A 72 7.88 18.56 13.14
CA PHE A 72 9.20 17.95 12.99
C PHE A 72 9.96 17.83 14.31
N SER A 73 9.46 18.46 15.38
CA SER A 73 10.00 18.33 16.73
C SER A 73 8.87 18.17 17.75
N ALA A 74 9.18 17.65 18.94
CA ALA A 74 8.18 17.50 20.00
C ALA A 74 7.80 18.86 20.66
N GLU A 75 8.59 19.90 20.45
CA GLU A 75 8.43 21.23 21.05
C GLU A 75 7.76 22.22 20.09
N ASP A 76 7.91 21.99 18.78
CA ASP A 76 7.39 22.83 17.70
C ASP A 76 6.37 22.03 16.89
N LEU A 77 5.11 22.15 17.29
CA LEU A 77 3.97 21.45 16.71
C LEU A 77 2.99 22.47 16.12
N GLU A 78 2.52 22.16 14.93
CA GLU A 78 1.45 22.90 14.24
C GLU A 78 0.08 22.33 14.63
N ASP A 79 -0.96 23.16 14.54
CA ASP A 79 -2.35 22.82 14.92
C ASP A 79 -3.08 21.91 13.90
N ASP A 80 -2.34 21.26 13.01
CA ASP A 80 -2.84 20.36 12.00
C ASP A 80 -1.88 19.19 11.69
N LEU A 81 -2.26 18.38 10.71
CA LEU A 81 -1.49 17.25 10.23
C LEU A 81 -0.74 17.55 8.92
N GLU A 82 -0.63 18.82 8.52
CA GLU A 82 0.05 19.22 7.28
C GLU A 82 1.52 18.73 7.25
N PRO A 83 2.33 18.86 8.31
CA PRO A 83 3.68 18.29 8.37
C PRO A 83 3.78 16.80 8.05
N LEU A 84 2.78 16.00 8.47
CA LEU A 84 2.74 14.57 8.16
C LEU A 84 2.46 14.34 6.66
N PHE A 85 1.47 15.05 6.11
CA PHE A 85 1.09 14.87 4.71
C PHE A 85 2.15 15.40 3.74
N SER A 86 2.78 16.54 4.05
CA SER A 86 3.88 17.08 3.24
C SER A 86 5.06 16.11 3.19
N THR A 87 5.46 15.57 4.34
CA THR A 87 6.54 14.58 4.43
C THR A 87 6.25 13.34 3.56
N ILE A 88 5.00 12.83 3.60
CA ILE A 88 4.56 11.72 2.75
C ILE A 88 4.71 12.06 1.27
N LEU A 89 4.28 13.25 0.85
CA LEU A 89 4.36 13.68 -0.55
C LEU A 89 5.80 13.90 -1.03
N GLU A 90 6.68 14.36 -0.15
CA GLU A 90 8.09 14.62 -0.47
C GLU A 90 8.93 13.34 -0.57
N HIS A 91 8.68 12.37 0.32
CA HIS A 91 9.55 11.20 0.47
C HIS A 91 9.02 9.94 -0.24
N ILE A 92 7.70 9.83 -0.46
CA ILE A 92 7.13 8.65 -1.12
C ILE A 92 7.06 8.91 -2.63
N PRO A 93 7.81 8.15 -3.46
CA PRO A 93 7.75 8.31 -4.90
C PRO A 93 6.37 7.91 -5.43
N ALA A 94 5.91 8.62 -6.45
CA ALA A 94 4.71 8.22 -7.18
C ALA A 94 4.87 6.81 -7.76
N PRO A 95 3.80 5.99 -7.78
CA PRO A 95 3.88 4.66 -8.33
C PRO A 95 4.25 4.72 -9.82
N LEU A 96 5.16 3.84 -10.25
CA LEU A 96 5.49 3.68 -11.66
C LEU A 96 4.30 3.06 -12.38
N VAL A 97 3.57 3.88 -13.14
CA VAL A 97 2.35 3.49 -13.84
C VAL A 97 2.47 3.69 -15.34
N GLU A 98 2.05 2.69 -16.11
CA GLU A 98 1.98 2.80 -17.58
C GLU A 98 0.53 2.76 -18.05
N TYR A 99 -0.01 3.93 -18.39
CA TYR A 99 -1.42 4.09 -18.80
C TYR A 99 -1.77 3.39 -20.12
N ASN A 100 -0.85 3.39 -21.10
CA ASN A 100 -1.11 2.89 -22.45
C ASN A 100 -0.75 1.41 -22.65
N ALA A 101 -0.38 0.70 -21.58
CA ALA A 101 0.05 -0.69 -21.66
C ALA A 101 -1.13 -1.66 -21.41
N PRO A 102 -0.98 -2.96 -21.73
CA PRO A 102 -2.00 -3.96 -21.41
C PRO A 102 -2.27 -4.01 -19.91
N LEU A 103 -3.53 -4.27 -19.53
CA LEU A 103 -3.95 -4.40 -18.13
C LEU A 103 -3.00 -5.35 -17.37
N GLN A 104 -2.47 -4.88 -16.25
CA GLN A 104 -1.75 -5.71 -15.29
C GLN A 104 -2.19 -5.32 -13.89
N LEU A 105 -2.81 -6.27 -13.18
CA LEU A 105 -3.22 -6.12 -11.79
C LEU A 105 -2.71 -7.32 -10.99
N LEU A 106 -2.07 -7.04 -9.86
CA LEU A 106 -1.68 -8.06 -8.88
C LEU A 106 -2.74 -8.16 -7.78
N VAL A 107 -3.26 -9.36 -7.55
CA VAL A 107 -4.19 -9.62 -6.44
C VAL A 107 -3.42 -9.62 -5.12
N THR A 108 -3.64 -8.60 -4.31
CA THR A 108 -2.99 -8.42 -3.01
C THR A 108 -3.86 -8.92 -1.86
N ASN A 109 -5.18 -8.78 -1.97
CA ASN A 109 -6.11 -9.19 -0.93
C ASN A 109 -7.41 -9.75 -1.50
N LEU A 110 -8.11 -10.53 -0.68
CA LEU A 110 -9.41 -11.10 -0.97
C LEU A 110 -10.39 -10.70 0.13
N ASN A 111 -11.49 -10.11 -0.29
CA ASN A 111 -12.62 -9.79 0.55
C ASN A 111 -13.82 -10.63 0.15
N TYR A 112 -14.82 -10.64 1.02
CA TYR A 112 -16.09 -11.30 0.77
C TYR A 112 -17.23 -10.33 1.10
N ASP A 113 -18.28 -10.39 0.30
CA ASP A 113 -19.54 -9.66 0.48
C ASP A 113 -20.70 -10.63 0.26
N ASP A 114 -21.72 -10.56 1.11
CA ASP A 114 -22.82 -11.54 1.11
C ASP A 114 -23.71 -11.46 -0.15
N TYR A 115 -23.74 -10.31 -0.83
CA TYR A 115 -24.57 -10.09 -2.02
C TYR A 115 -23.79 -10.25 -3.32
N VAL A 116 -22.54 -9.81 -3.31
CA VAL A 116 -21.69 -9.73 -4.50
C VAL A 116 -20.70 -10.91 -4.57
N GLY A 117 -20.50 -11.61 -3.46
CA GLY A 117 -19.60 -12.75 -3.33
C GLY A 117 -18.15 -12.34 -3.12
N LYS A 118 -17.22 -13.08 -3.72
CA LYS A 118 -15.78 -12.85 -3.57
C LYS A 118 -15.36 -11.55 -4.29
N ILE A 119 -14.71 -10.67 -3.54
CA ILE A 119 -14.17 -9.40 -4.02
C ILE A 119 -12.64 -9.50 -4.01
N VAL A 120 -12.05 -9.20 -5.15
CA VAL A 120 -10.60 -9.24 -5.35
C VAL A 120 -10.05 -7.83 -5.24
N VAL A 121 -9.09 -7.59 -4.35
CA VAL A 121 -8.46 -6.28 -4.19
C VAL A 121 -7.05 -6.32 -4.74
N GLY A 122 -6.67 -5.30 -5.51
CA GLY A 122 -5.34 -5.19 -6.05
C GLY A 122 -5.02 -3.80 -6.59
N LEU A 123 -3.73 -3.56 -6.80
CA LEU A 123 -3.22 -2.36 -7.44
C LEU A 123 -3.14 -2.60 -8.96
N ILE A 124 -3.66 -1.67 -9.76
CA ILE A 124 -3.45 -1.70 -11.21
C ILE A 124 -2.06 -1.10 -11.49
N ASN A 125 -1.11 -1.93 -11.88
CA ASN A 125 0.23 -1.46 -12.25
C ASN A 125 0.25 -0.83 -13.65
N ARG A 126 -0.53 -1.40 -14.59
CA ARG A 126 -0.53 -1.00 -15.99
C ARG A 126 -1.91 -1.11 -16.61
N GLY A 127 -2.21 -0.22 -17.55
CA GLY A 127 -3.44 -0.20 -18.32
C GLY A 127 -4.66 0.24 -17.51
N LYS A 128 -5.83 -0.25 -17.93
CA LYS A 128 -7.14 0.07 -17.36
C LYS A 128 -8.05 -1.15 -17.38
N ILE A 129 -9.07 -1.14 -16.55
CA ILE A 129 -10.13 -2.15 -16.53
C ILE A 129 -11.49 -1.48 -16.54
N GLU A 130 -12.43 -2.01 -17.33
CA GLU A 130 -13.80 -1.52 -17.42
C GLU A 130 -14.80 -2.56 -16.89
N GLU A 131 -15.92 -2.07 -16.35
CA GLU A 131 -17.02 -2.91 -15.90
C GLU A 131 -17.58 -3.72 -17.07
N GLY A 132 -17.72 -5.03 -16.89
CA GLY A 132 -18.17 -5.97 -17.91
C GLY A 132 -17.07 -6.48 -18.84
N GLU A 133 -15.83 -6.02 -18.69
CA GLU A 133 -14.70 -6.46 -19.50
C GLU A 133 -14.30 -7.91 -19.16
N ILE A 134 -13.87 -8.67 -20.19
CA ILE A 134 -13.33 -10.02 -20.03
C ILE A 134 -11.81 -9.92 -19.84
N VAL A 135 -11.34 -10.38 -18.68
CA VAL A 135 -9.94 -10.40 -18.29
C VAL A 135 -9.44 -11.85 -18.15
N SER A 136 -8.15 -12.06 -18.35
CA SER A 136 -7.50 -13.35 -18.11
C SER A 136 -6.82 -13.35 -16.74
N LEU A 137 -7.34 -14.17 -15.84
CA LEU A 137 -6.74 -14.50 -14.54
C LEU A 137 -5.64 -15.54 -14.75
N ILE A 138 -4.42 -15.20 -14.34
CA ILE A 138 -3.26 -16.08 -14.33
C ILE A 138 -3.05 -16.54 -12.89
N LYS A 139 -3.32 -17.82 -12.65
CA LYS A 139 -3.07 -18.48 -11.37
C LYS A 139 -1.56 -18.76 -11.20
N GLN A 140 -1.13 -19.01 -9.97
CA GLN A 140 0.27 -19.32 -9.66
C GLN A 140 0.80 -20.56 -10.39
N ASP A 141 -0.07 -21.51 -10.73
CA ASP A 141 0.22 -22.70 -11.54
C ASP A 141 0.33 -22.40 -13.05
N LYS A 142 0.37 -21.11 -13.43
CA LYS A 142 0.40 -20.59 -14.81
C LYS A 142 -0.84 -20.91 -15.63
N ARG A 143 -1.92 -21.44 -15.03
CA ARG A 143 -3.19 -21.63 -15.73
C ARG A 143 -3.87 -20.29 -15.95
N LYS A 144 -4.42 -20.14 -17.14
CA LYS A 144 -5.20 -18.96 -17.56
C LYS A 144 -6.68 -19.30 -17.48
N VAL A 145 -7.44 -18.49 -16.76
CA VAL A 145 -8.90 -18.56 -16.68
C VAL A 145 -9.46 -17.26 -17.19
N LEU A 146 -10.44 -17.31 -18.10
CA LEU A 146 -11.16 -16.12 -18.52
C LEU A 146 -12.23 -15.81 -17.49
N CYS A 147 -12.25 -14.57 -17.01
CA CYS A 147 -13.20 -14.09 -16.03
C CYS A 147 -13.80 -12.77 -16.53
N LYS A 148 -15.02 -12.47 -16.11
CA LYS A 148 -15.67 -11.19 -16.43
C LYS A 148 -15.67 -10.33 -15.17
N ALA A 149 -15.16 -9.11 -15.27
CA ALA A 149 -15.26 -8.14 -14.18
C ALA A 149 -16.71 -7.64 -14.11
N ILE A 150 -17.48 -8.08 -13.11
CA ILE A 150 -18.92 -7.76 -13.04
C ILE A 150 -19.14 -6.37 -12.47
N LYS A 151 -18.44 -6.04 -11.38
CA LYS A 151 -18.45 -4.70 -10.78
C LYS A 151 -17.05 -4.30 -10.37
N LEU A 152 -16.80 -2.99 -10.42
CA LEU A 152 -15.56 -2.36 -9.99
C LEU A 152 -15.86 -1.36 -8.88
N TYR A 153 -14.99 -1.33 -7.87
CA TYR A 153 -15.07 -0.40 -6.75
C TYR A 153 -13.71 0.26 -6.52
N LEU A 154 -13.72 1.57 -6.30
CA LEU A 154 -12.57 2.30 -5.76
C LEU A 154 -12.81 2.62 -4.29
N PHE A 155 -11.72 2.81 -3.56
CA PHE A 155 -11.76 3.20 -2.15
C PHE A 155 -11.77 4.72 -2.04
N GLU A 156 -12.81 5.27 -1.42
CA GLU A 156 -12.94 6.71 -1.11
C GLU A 156 -13.11 6.86 0.40
N GLY A 157 -12.03 7.23 1.08
CA GLY A 157 -11.94 7.20 2.55
C GLY A 157 -12.16 5.78 3.08
N LEU A 158 -13.16 5.60 3.95
CA LEU A 158 -13.53 4.31 4.53
C LEU A 158 -14.59 3.55 3.71
N LYS A 159 -15.09 4.15 2.63
CA LYS A 159 -16.17 3.59 1.81
C LYS A 159 -15.65 3.10 0.48
N ARG A 160 -16.43 2.21 -0.13
CA ARG A 160 -16.23 1.78 -1.52
C ARG A 160 -17.23 2.52 -2.39
N LYS A 161 -16.76 3.02 -3.52
CA LYS A 161 -17.57 3.67 -4.54
C LYS A 161 -17.55 2.85 -5.81
N GLU A 162 -18.74 2.51 -6.29
CA GLU A 162 -18.90 1.78 -7.56
C GLU A 162 -18.49 2.69 -8.72
N VAL A 163 -17.63 2.19 -9.60
CA VAL A 163 -17.12 2.91 -10.77
C VAL A 163 -17.22 2.05 -12.02
N LYS A 164 -17.31 2.69 -13.19
CA LYS A 164 -17.35 1.98 -14.47
C LYS A 164 -15.98 1.64 -15.03
N LYS A 165 -14.94 2.34 -14.58
CA LYS A 165 -13.58 2.23 -15.09
C LYS A 165 -12.60 2.52 -13.95
N ALA A 166 -11.50 1.78 -13.92
CA ALA A 166 -10.35 2.03 -13.06
C ALA A 166 -9.05 2.03 -13.89
N GLU A 167 -8.09 2.85 -13.48
CA GLU A 167 -6.83 3.11 -14.20
C GLU A 167 -5.59 2.71 -13.40
N SER A 168 -4.44 2.65 -14.06
CA SER A 168 -3.16 2.36 -13.43
C SER A 168 -2.82 3.37 -12.33
N GLY A 169 -2.41 2.87 -11.17
CA GLY A 169 -2.18 3.62 -9.94
C GLY A 169 -3.30 3.51 -8.92
N GLU A 170 -4.48 3.03 -9.33
CA GLU A 170 -5.62 2.88 -8.42
C GLU A 170 -5.65 1.50 -7.74
N ILE A 171 -6.05 1.49 -6.47
CA ILE A 171 -6.40 0.27 -5.75
C ILE A 171 -7.87 -0.02 -6.04
N VAL A 172 -8.11 -1.09 -6.81
CA VAL A 172 -9.46 -1.48 -7.25
C VAL A 172 -9.91 -2.75 -6.53
N ALA A 173 -11.19 -2.79 -6.20
CA ALA A 173 -11.90 -3.97 -5.72
C ALA A 173 -12.81 -4.48 -6.85
N ILE A 174 -12.59 -5.71 -7.29
CA ILE A 174 -13.27 -6.33 -8.44
C ILE A 174 -14.16 -7.45 -7.95
N ALA A 175 -15.43 -7.42 -8.38
CA ALA A 175 -16.40 -8.46 -8.11
C ALA A 175 -16.62 -9.38 -9.32
N GLY A 176 -17.03 -10.62 -9.05
CA GLY A 176 -17.39 -11.61 -10.08
C GLY A 176 -16.26 -12.55 -10.49
N ILE A 177 -15.15 -12.57 -9.75
CA ILE A 177 -13.99 -13.41 -10.02
C ILE A 177 -13.75 -14.40 -8.87
N SER A 178 -14.55 -15.45 -8.83
CA SER A 178 -14.52 -16.47 -7.77
C SER A 178 -13.19 -17.24 -7.70
N ASP A 179 -12.56 -17.43 -8.85
CA ASP A 179 -11.35 -18.23 -9.02
C ASP A 179 -10.04 -17.55 -8.60
N ALA A 180 -10.06 -16.26 -8.26
CA ALA A 180 -8.85 -15.49 -7.95
C ALA A 180 -8.28 -15.84 -6.58
N ASN A 181 -6.97 -16.05 -6.50
CA ASN A 181 -6.24 -16.24 -5.24
C ASN A 181 -5.21 -15.13 -5.04
N ILE A 182 -4.78 -14.90 -3.79
CA ILE A 182 -3.69 -13.97 -3.48
C ILE A 182 -2.44 -14.36 -4.27
N GLY A 183 -1.78 -13.38 -4.90
CA GLY A 183 -0.63 -13.61 -5.77
C GLY A 183 -0.98 -14.04 -7.19
N SER A 184 -2.26 -14.05 -7.58
CA SER A 184 -2.66 -14.20 -8.98
C SER A 184 -2.58 -12.85 -9.71
N TYR A 185 -2.50 -12.89 -11.04
CA TYR A 185 -2.41 -11.68 -11.87
C TYR A 185 -3.56 -11.61 -12.88
N PHE A 186 -4.10 -10.41 -13.11
CA PHE A 186 -4.98 -10.16 -14.26
C PHE A 186 -4.19 -9.61 -15.43
N SER A 187 -4.61 -10.01 -16.63
CA SER A 187 -4.12 -9.54 -17.91
C SER A 187 -5.28 -9.36 -18.89
N PRO A 188 -5.14 -8.57 -19.97
CA PRO A 188 -6.20 -8.47 -20.97
C PRO A 188 -6.47 -9.83 -21.62
N SER A 189 -7.72 -10.07 -22.02
CA SER A 189 -8.13 -11.31 -22.70
C SER A 189 -7.34 -11.59 -23.97
N ILE A 190 -6.90 -10.54 -24.67
CA ILE A 190 -5.97 -10.60 -25.80
C ILE A 190 -4.56 -10.33 -25.26
N CYS A 191 -3.84 -11.36 -24.83
CA CYS A 191 -2.43 -11.19 -24.47
C CYS A 191 -1.53 -12.32 -25.01
N LEU A 192 -0.89 -12.02 -26.15
CA LEU A 192 0.33 -12.67 -26.63
C LEU A 192 1.51 -12.13 -25.82
N LYS A 193 2.23 -13.01 -25.13
CA LYS A 193 3.44 -12.76 -24.31
C LYS A 193 3.26 -11.74 -23.18
N ILE A 194 2.98 -12.26 -21.98
CA ILE A 194 3.22 -11.54 -20.73
C ILE A 194 4.64 -11.91 -20.30
N THR A 195 5.55 -10.96 -20.39
CA THR A 195 6.83 -11.04 -19.69
C THR A 195 6.50 -10.97 -18.21
N LEU A 196 6.51 -12.13 -17.54
CA LEU A 196 6.44 -12.20 -16.09
C LEU A 196 7.66 -11.42 -15.59
N GLY A 197 7.45 -10.23 -15.01
CA GLY A 197 8.46 -9.52 -14.24
C GLY A 197 8.73 -10.24 -12.93
N LEU A 198 9.15 -11.50 -13.01
CA LEU A 198 9.63 -12.34 -11.91
C LEU A 198 11.18 -12.34 -11.87
N ASP A 199 11.82 -11.33 -12.44
CA ASP A 199 13.26 -11.10 -12.31
C ASP A 199 13.47 -9.75 -11.62
N THR A 200 13.40 -9.76 -10.29
CA THR A 200 14.22 -9.02 -9.31
C THR A 200 13.70 -9.32 -7.92
#